data_AF-A0A535GDU2-F1
#
_entry.id   AF-A0A535GDU2-F1
#
_cell.length_a   1.000
_cell.length_b   1.000
_cell.length_c   1.000
_cell.angle_alpha   90.00
_cell.angle_beta   90.00
_cell.angle_gamma   90.00
#
_symmetry.space_group_name_H-M   'P 1'
#
loop_
_entity.id
_entity.type
_entity.pdbx_description
1 polymer ?
#
loop_
_entity_poly.entity_id
_entity_poly.type
_entity_poly.pdbx_seq_one_letter_code
_entity_poly.pdbx_strand_id
1 'polypeptide(L)'
;MYWYFGGSTGNFNGYIYDAGNPIIFWAALPAAAIVGGLAYRARSVTLGFVALAMLTQFVAWIPISRVLFFYHFFTALPFYLLCLAIVLAILWERRRTAVRVFATLAVVAFVFFYPYVSGLPVPGELGSAYQILPTWAYDPTFNPTDSCPTPVSAATATSLEIGIAWIVEVGALALALAVAFAYEPARRLLARIGVI
;
A
#
# COMPACT_ATOMS: atom_id res chain seq x y z
N MET A 1 -2.88 12.70 -3.86
CA MET A 1 -1.97 12.06 -4.81
C MET A 1 -1.33 13.17 -5.61
N TYR A 2 0.00 13.29 -5.63
CA TYR A 2 0.67 14.35 -6.41
C TYR A 2 0.90 13.83 -7.84
N TRP A 3 0.46 14.62 -8.82
CA TRP A 3 0.66 14.36 -10.23
C TRP A 3 1.22 15.60 -10.89
N TYR A 4 2.28 15.42 -11.66
CA TYR A 4 2.91 16.49 -12.43
C TYR A 4 3.16 16.01 -13.85
N PHE A 5 2.68 16.82 -14.81
CA PHE A 5 2.96 16.65 -16.22
C PHE A 5 4.20 17.47 -16.57
N GLY A 6 5.31 16.79 -16.84
CA GLY A 6 6.60 17.43 -17.14
C GLY A 6 6.69 17.98 -18.57
N GLY A 7 5.79 17.57 -19.45
CA GLY A 7 5.73 18.00 -20.85
C GLY A 7 5.46 16.83 -21.79
N SER A 8 5.11 17.19 -23.04
CA SER A 8 4.96 16.24 -24.14
C SER A 8 5.91 16.60 -25.27
N THR A 9 6.51 15.58 -25.91
CA THR A 9 7.31 15.75 -27.12
C THR A 9 6.91 14.66 -28.11
N GLY A 10 6.19 15.06 -29.16
CA GLY A 10 5.54 14.11 -30.06
C GLY A 10 4.48 13.29 -29.33
N ASN A 11 4.54 11.95 -29.45
CA ASN A 11 3.62 11.04 -28.75
C ASN A 11 4.11 10.59 -27.36
N PHE A 12 5.19 11.18 -26.84
CA PHE A 12 5.76 10.83 -25.54
C PHE A 12 5.36 11.85 -24.48
N ASN A 13 4.93 11.36 -23.32
CA ASN A 13 4.48 12.16 -22.19
C ASN A 13 5.29 11.81 -20.94
N GLY A 14 5.74 12.83 -20.22
CA GLY A 14 6.40 12.68 -18.91
C GLY A 14 5.42 12.92 -17.77
N TYR A 15 5.26 11.93 -16.89
CA TYR A 15 4.40 12.01 -15.70
C TYR A 15 5.23 11.73 -14.44
N ILE A 16 5.01 12.51 -13.38
CA ILE A 16 5.47 12.18 -12.03
C ILE A 16 4.24 11.85 -11.19
N TYR A 17 4.22 10.66 -10.60
CA TYR A 17 3.08 10.13 -9.87
C TYR A 17 3.51 9.44 -8.57
N ASP A 18 2.93 9.90 -7.47
CA ASP A 18 3.16 9.35 -6.14
C ASP A 18 2.21 8.18 -5.83
N ALA A 19 2.55 6.99 -6.34
CA ALA A 19 1.76 5.75 -6.19
C ALA A 19 2.21 4.83 -5.05
N GLY A 20 3.48 4.96 -4.63
CA GLY A 20 4.17 3.91 -3.88
C GLY A 20 4.39 2.63 -4.69
N ASN A 21 5.01 1.62 -4.07
CA ASN A 21 5.17 0.28 -4.68
C ASN A 21 4.02 -0.62 -4.23
N PRO A 22 3.08 -1.03 -5.11
CA PRO A 22 1.88 -1.76 -4.69
C PRO A 22 2.22 -3.09 -4.01
N ILE A 23 3.24 -3.81 -4.47
CA ILE A 23 3.65 -5.09 -3.86
C ILE A 23 4.08 -4.89 -2.41
N ILE A 24 4.87 -3.85 -2.15
CA ILE A 24 5.35 -3.52 -0.80
C ILE A 24 4.20 -3.01 0.07
N PHE A 25 3.40 -2.08 -0.44
CA PHE A 25 2.33 -1.43 0.33
C PHE A 25 1.24 -2.43 0.73
N TRP A 26 0.80 -3.29 -0.18
CA TRP A 26 -0.22 -4.29 0.11
C TRP A 26 0.29 -5.40 1.03
N ALA A 27 1.58 -5.77 0.95
CA ALA A 27 2.17 -6.75 1.87
C ALA A 27 2.44 -6.18 3.27
N ALA A 28 2.77 -4.90 3.37
CA ALA A 28 3.03 -4.23 4.64
C ALA A 28 1.77 -4.10 5.51
N LEU A 29 0.56 -4.09 4.91
CA LEU A 29 -0.69 -3.95 5.64
C LEU A 29 -0.96 -5.14 6.59
N PRO A 30 -1.02 -6.40 6.11
CA PRO A 30 -1.13 -7.55 7.00
C PRO A 30 0.11 -7.69 7.89
N ALA A 31 1.28 -7.26 7.45
CA ALA A 31 2.48 -7.28 8.30
C ALA A 31 2.35 -6.35 9.51
N ALA A 32 1.81 -5.14 9.33
CA ALA A 32 1.52 -4.20 10.41
C ALA A 32 0.49 -4.78 11.40
N ALA A 33 -0.55 -5.44 10.90
CA ALA A 33 -1.52 -6.16 11.74
C ALA A 33 -0.86 -7.28 12.57
N ILE A 34 -0.03 -8.12 11.93
CA ILE A 34 0.72 -9.19 12.60
C ILE A 34 1.65 -8.62 13.67
N VAL A 35 2.42 -7.57 13.36
CA VAL A 35 3.35 -6.94 14.31
C VAL A 35 2.59 -6.32 15.49
N GLY A 36 1.45 -5.65 15.25
CA GLY A 36 0.59 -5.14 16.31
C GLY A 36 0.06 -6.25 17.23
N GLY A 37 -0.41 -7.36 16.64
CA GLY A 37 -0.87 -8.52 17.41
C GLY A 37 0.25 -9.21 18.20
N LEU A 38 1.44 -9.37 17.59
CA LEU A 38 2.62 -9.93 18.26
C LEU A 38 3.13 -9.03 19.37
N ALA A 39 3.10 -7.71 19.19
CA ALA A 39 3.47 -6.74 20.22
C ALA A 39 2.65 -6.95 21.50
N TYR A 40 1.32 -7.06 21.36
CA TYR A 40 0.43 -7.33 22.48
C TYR A 40 0.68 -8.71 23.10
N ARG A 41 0.66 -9.77 22.28
CA ARG A 41 0.77 -11.16 22.75
C ARG A 41 2.11 -11.45 23.43
N ALA A 42 3.21 -11.00 22.84
CA ALA A 42 4.56 -11.22 23.38
C ALA A 42 4.93 -10.19 24.46
N ARG A 43 4.06 -9.21 24.74
CA ARG A 43 4.35 -8.05 25.61
C ARG A 43 5.67 -7.38 25.25
N SER A 44 5.95 -7.30 23.94
CA SER A 44 7.22 -6.79 23.44
C SER A 44 7.17 -5.28 23.32
N VAL A 45 7.98 -4.59 24.14
CA VAL A 45 8.14 -3.13 24.08
C VAL A 45 8.66 -2.69 22.71
N THR A 46 9.59 -3.45 22.12
CA THR A 46 10.18 -3.13 20.82
C THR A 46 9.15 -3.19 19.69
N LEU A 47 8.39 -4.29 19.58
CA LEU A 47 7.34 -4.40 18.57
C LEU A 47 6.21 -3.38 18.82
N GLY A 48 5.89 -3.15 20.10
CA GLY A 48 4.91 -2.14 20.52
C GLY A 48 5.31 -0.73 20.10
N PHE A 49 6.59 -0.37 20.24
CA PHE A 49 7.11 0.93 19.79
C PHE A 49 6.92 1.11 18.28
N VAL A 50 7.30 0.12 17.46
CA VAL A 50 7.16 0.20 16.00
C VAL A 50 5.69 0.34 15.59
N ALA A 51 4.82 -0.52 16.14
CA ALA A 51 3.38 -0.48 15.84
C ALA A 51 2.73 0.83 16.29
N LEU A 52 3.05 1.30 17.51
CA LEU A 52 2.50 2.54 18.04
C LEU A 52 2.99 3.75 17.26
N ALA A 53 4.27 3.82 16.92
CA ALA A 53 4.82 4.90 16.11
C ALA A 53 4.13 4.97 14.73
N MET A 54 3.91 3.82 14.07
CA MET A 54 3.14 3.76 12.83
C MET A 54 1.72 4.29 13.02
N LEU A 55 1.00 3.78 14.04
CA LEU A 55 -0.38 4.14 14.30
C LEU A 55 -0.54 5.62 14.67
N THR A 56 0.32 6.16 15.52
CA THR A 56 0.27 7.58 15.90
C THR A 56 0.51 8.49 14.70
N GLN A 57 1.47 8.15 13.83
CA GLN A 57 1.72 8.92 12.61
C GLN A 57 0.55 8.84 11.62
N PHE A 58 -0.17 7.72 11.55
CA PHE A 58 -1.33 7.56 10.70
C PHE A 58 -2.59 8.25 11.26
N VAL A 59 -2.93 7.95 12.52
CA VAL A 59 -4.15 8.43 13.19
C VAL A 59 -4.16 9.95 13.37
N ALA A 60 -2.99 10.58 13.49
CA ALA A 60 -2.88 12.03 13.56
C ALA A 60 -3.50 12.76 12.34
N TRP A 61 -3.62 12.08 11.20
CA TRP A 61 -4.21 12.64 9.99
C TRP A 61 -5.72 12.41 9.87
N ILE A 62 -6.31 11.46 10.59
CA ILE A 62 -7.75 11.15 10.53
C ILE A 62 -8.66 12.35 10.87
N PRO A 63 -8.41 13.16 11.91
CA PRO A 63 -9.31 14.26 12.28
C PRO A 63 -9.13 15.51 11.39
N ILE A 64 -8.22 15.49 10.43
CA ILE A 64 -7.88 16.68 9.63
C ILE A 64 -8.93 16.87 8.53
N SER A 65 -9.65 18.00 8.59
CA SER A 65 -10.76 18.32 7.68
C SER A 65 -10.37 19.01 6.38
N ARG A 66 -9.11 19.43 6.24
CA ARG A 66 -8.58 19.97 4.97
C ARG A 66 -8.23 18.83 4.01
N VAL A 67 -8.06 19.16 2.73
CA VAL A 67 -7.66 18.19 1.71
C VAL A 67 -6.35 17.52 2.09
N LEU A 68 -6.37 16.19 2.15
CA LEU A 68 -5.20 15.35 2.38
C LEU A 68 -4.82 14.63 1.10
N PHE A 69 -3.53 14.37 0.98
CA PHE A 69 -2.94 13.65 -0.14
C PHE A 69 -2.06 12.52 0.38
N PHE A 70 -1.86 11.51 -0.47
CA PHE A 70 -1.07 10.30 -0.17
C PHE A 70 0.29 10.57 0.50
N TYR A 71 1.01 11.63 0.12
CA TYR A 71 2.30 11.98 0.75
C TYR A 71 2.23 12.23 2.26
N HIS A 72 1.06 12.51 2.86
CA HIS A 72 0.95 12.60 4.33
C HIS A 72 1.23 11.25 5.01
N PHE A 73 1.05 10.14 4.30
CA PHE A 73 1.44 8.81 4.74
C PHE A 73 2.97 8.64 4.87
N PHE A 74 3.76 9.54 4.26
CA PHE A 74 5.22 9.49 4.31
C PHE A 74 5.77 9.48 5.73
N THR A 75 5.10 10.13 6.70
CA THR A 75 5.56 10.13 8.10
C THR A 75 5.36 8.77 8.79
N ALA A 76 4.36 8.00 8.39
CA ALA A 76 4.12 6.64 8.88
C ALA A 76 4.96 5.58 8.13
N LEU A 77 5.40 5.91 6.91
CA LEU A 77 6.03 4.97 5.99
C LEU A 77 7.24 4.21 6.57
N PRO A 78 8.21 4.84 7.29
CA PRO A 78 9.34 4.10 7.84
C PRO A 78 8.90 2.98 8.81
N PHE A 79 7.93 3.26 9.66
CA PHE A 79 7.42 2.29 10.64
C PHE A 79 6.57 1.21 9.98
N TYR A 80 5.82 1.57 8.95
CA TYR A 80 5.05 0.63 8.13
C TYR A 80 5.97 -0.37 7.41
N LEU A 81 7.08 0.11 6.84
CA LEU A 81 8.09 -0.74 6.21
C LEU A 81 8.90 -1.56 7.23
N LEU A 82 9.12 -1.05 8.43
CA LEU A 82 9.71 -1.84 9.52
C LEU A 82 8.81 -3.02 9.91
N CYS A 83 7.48 -2.83 9.97
CA CYS A 83 6.56 -3.95 10.22
C CYS A 83 6.71 -5.05 9.15
N LEU A 84 6.79 -4.66 7.88
CA LEU A 84 7.05 -5.59 6.77
C LEU A 84 8.40 -6.29 6.93
N ALA A 85 9.46 -5.53 7.21
CA ALA A 85 10.81 -6.07 7.40
C ALA A 85 10.87 -7.11 8.52
N ILE A 86 10.18 -6.86 9.66
CA ILE A 86 10.08 -7.81 10.78
C ILE A 86 9.43 -9.12 10.32
N VAL A 87 8.31 -9.06 9.60
CA VAL A 87 7.62 -10.26 9.12
C VAL A 87 8.47 -11.01 8.08
N LEU A 88 9.12 -10.29 7.16
CA LEU A 88 10.03 -10.90 6.19
C LEU A 88 11.24 -11.55 6.86
N ALA A 89 11.77 -10.97 7.95
CA ALA A 89 12.85 -11.56 8.72
C ALA A 89 12.42 -12.88 9.39
N ILE A 90 11.21 -12.92 9.97
CA ILE A 90 10.64 -14.17 10.51
C ILE A 90 10.49 -15.23 9.41
N LEU A 91 9.96 -14.82 8.26
CA LEU A 91 9.77 -15.71 7.11
C LEU A 91 11.09 -16.12 6.46
N TRP A 92 12.17 -15.36 6.60
CA TRP A 92 13.46 -15.71 6.02
C TRP A 92 14.00 -17.04 6.54
N GLU A 93 13.84 -17.29 7.84
CA GLU A 93 14.30 -18.50 8.50
C GLU A 93 13.58 -19.77 8.03
N ARG A 94 12.30 -19.66 7.65
CA ARG A 94 11.44 -20.82 7.32
C ARG A 94 11.01 -20.89 5.86
N ARG A 95 11.02 -19.77 5.14
CA ARG A 95 10.42 -19.56 3.81
C ARG A 95 11.29 -18.65 2.93
N ARG A 96 12.61 -18.79 3.00
CA ARG A 96 13.59 -17.98 2.25
C ARG A 96 13.25 -17.78 0.76
N THR A 97 12.82 -18.84 0.08
CA THR A 97 12.42 -18.75 -1.34
C THR A 97 11.24 -17.81 -1.55
N ALA A 98 10.22 -17.86 -0.68
CA ALA A 98 9.07 -16.96 -0.77
C ALA A 98 9.49 -15.50 -0.55
N VAL A 99 10.39 -15.22 0.40
CA VAL A 99 10.93 -13.87 0.63
C VAL A 99 11.72 -13.38 -0.60
N ARG A 100 12.52 -14.25 -1.23
CA ARG A 100 13.24 -13.91 -2.47
C ARG A 100 12.28 -13.61 -3.64
N VAL A 101 11.24 -14.41 -3.80
CA VAL A 101 10.19 -14.18 -4.81
C VAL A 101 9.50 -12.85 -4.56
N PHE A 102 9.10 -12.57 -3.32
CA PHE A 102 8.52 -11.29 -2.92
C PHE A 102 9.45 -10.11 -3.27
N ALA A 103 10.72 -10.19 -2.89
CA ALA A 103 11.70 -9.14 -3.20
C ALA A 103 11.88 -8.95 -4.71
N THR A 104 11.90 -10.04 -5.48
CA THR A 104 11.99 -9.99 -6.95
C THR A 104 10.76 -9.29 -7.53
N LEU A 105 9.55 -9.64 -7.08
CA LEU A 105 8.31 -8.97 -7.52
C LEU A 105 8.30 -7.49 -7.15
N ALA A 106 8.81 -7.12 -5.97
CA ALA A 106 8.93 -5.72 -5.57
C ALA A 106 9.89 -4.94 -6.49
N VAL A 107 11.01 -5.55 -6.88
CA VAL A 107 11.96 -4.96 -7.86
C VAL A 107 11.32 -4.84 -9.24
N VAL A 108 10.63 -5.88 -9.71
CA VAL A 108 9.91 -5.84 -11.00
C VAL A 108 8.85 -4.73 -11.00
N ALA A 109 8.08 -4.60 -9.92
CA ALA A 109 7.11 -3.51 -9.77
C ALA A 109 7.80 -2.14 -9.78
N PHE A 110 8.94 -1.98 -9.11
CA PHE A 110 9.71 -0.73 -9.17
C PHE A 110 10.17 -0.40 -10.59
N VAL A 111 10.73 -1.37 -11.32
CA VAL A 111 11.16 -1.17 -12.72
C VAL A 111 9.98 -0.80 -13.60
N PHE A 112 8.83 -1.47 -13.42
CA PHE A 112 7.60 -1.15 -14.14
C PHE A 112 7.16 0.30 -13.86
N PHE A 113 7.06 0.71 -12.59
CA PHE A 113 6.61 2.06 -12.22
C PHE A 113 7.67 3.16 -12.34
N TYR A 114 8.94 2.81 -12.60
CA TYR A 114 10.04 3.76 -12.63
C TYR A 114 9.80 4.97 -13.54
N PRO A 115 9.24 4.82 -14.76
CA PRO A 115 8.99 5.98 -15.61
C PRO A 115 8.04 7.00 -14.99
N TYR A 116 6.99 6.52 -14.34
CA TYR A 116 5.99 7.34 -13.66
C TYR A 116 6.50 7.97 -12.36
N VAL A 117 7.50 7.40 -11.70
CA VAL A 117 8.09 7.99 -10.48
C VAL A 117 9.18 9.01 -10.83
N SER A 118 9.91 8.77 -11.93
CA SER A 118 11.05 9.60 -12.35
C SER A 118 10.71 10.71 -13.34
N GLY A 119 9.52 10.69 -13.96
CA GLY A 119 9.18 11.60 -15.05
C GLY A 119 9.80 11.19 -16.39
N LEU A 120 10.28 9.95 -16.52
CA LEU A 120 10.82 9.45 -17.80
C LEU A 120 9.68 9.43 -18.84
N PRO A 121 9.87 10.07 -20.02
CA PRO A 121 8.83 10.10 -21.04
C PRO A 121 8.49 8.71 -21.56
N VAL A 122 7.20 8.40 -21.62
CA VAL A 122 6.66 7.14 -22.19
C VAL A 122 5.65 7.45 -23.30
N PRO A 123 5.46 6.55 -24.27
CA PRO A 123 4.38 6.69 -25.25
C PRO A 123 3.02 6.89 -24.56
N GLY A 124 2.23 7.87 -25.00
CA GLY A 124 0.95 8.21 -24.37
C GLY A 124 -0.03 7.04 -24.29
N GLU A 125 0.00 6.13 -25.28
CA GLU A 125 -0.81 4.90 -25.31
C GLU A 125 -0.53 3.96 -24.13
N LEU A 126 0.67 4.03 -23.53
CA LEU A 126 1.02 3.23 -22.36
C LEU A 126 0.57 3.87 -21.04
N GLY A 127 0.04 5.09 -21.05
CA GLY A 127 -0.33 5.80 -19.83
C GLY A 127 -1.39 5.07 -18.98
N SER A 128 -2.34 4.39 -19.64
CA SER A 128 -3.38 3.60 -18.96
C SER A 128 -2.82 2.34 -18.28
N ALA A 129 -1.68 1.81 -18.72
CA ALA A 129 -1.05 0.64 -18.12
C ALA A 129 -0.60 0.87 -16.66
N TYR A 130 -0.40 2.12 -16.27
CA TYR A 130 0.01 2.51 -14.92
C TYR A 130 -1.17 2.75 -13.98
N GLN A 131 -2.41 2.81 -14.49
CA GLN A 131 -3.63 2.98 -13.72
C GLN A 131 -4.21 1.61 -13.33
N ILE A 132 -3.52 0.90 -12.42
CA ILE A 132 -3.89 -0.47 -12.02
C ILE A 132 -5.28 -0.54 -11.38
N LEU A 133 -5.61 0.43 -10.54
CA LEU A 133 -6.91 0.54 -9.89
C LEU A 133 -7.70 1.69 -10.52
N PRO A 134 -9.04 1.58 -10.65
CA PRO A 134 -9.86 2.68 -11.15
C PRO A 134 -9.66 3.99 -10.36
N THR A 135 -9.45 3.89 -9.03
CA THR A 135 -9.10 5.05 -8.17
C THR A 135 -7.76 5.73 -8.48
N TRP A 136 -6.89 5.11 -9.29
CA TRP A 136 -5.58 5.67 -9.66
C TRP A 136 -5.68 6.57 -10.91
N ALA A 137 -6.83 6.58 -11.58
CA ALA A 137 -7.12 7.53 -12.63
C ALA A 137 -7.44 8.91 -12.03
N TYR A 138 -6.86 9.96 -12.61
CA TYR A 138 -7.20 11.34 -12.25
C TYR A 138 -8.47 11.79 -12.96
N ASP A 139 -9.14 12.77 -12.34
CA ASP A 139 -10.23 13.49 -12.98
C ASP A 139 -9.74 14.15 -14.29
N PRO A 140 -10.52 14.06 -15.39
CA PRO A 140 -10.20 14.68 -16.68
C PRO A 140 -9.93 16.19 -16.61
N THR A 141 -10.25 16.87 -15.51
CA THR A 141 -9.75 18.24 -15.25
C THR A 141 -8.22 18.38 -15.33
N PHE A 142 -7.47 17.29 -15.12
CA PHE A 142 -6.01 17.25 -15.24
C PHE A 142 -5.52 16.57 -16.54
N ASN A 143 -6.42 16.01 -17.35
CA ASN A 143 -6.10 15.37 -18.64
C ASN A 143 -7.00 15.92 -19.76
N PRO A 144 -6.63 17.02 -20.43
CA PRO A 144 -7.51 17.75 -21.35
C PRO A 144 -7.88 16.99 -22.64
N THR A 145 -7.31 15.80 -22.88
CA THR A 145 -7.59 14.97 -24.06
C THR A 145 -8.64 13.88 -23.83
N ASP A 146 -9.05 13.59 -22.59
CA ASP A 146 -10.05 12.56 -22.30
C ASP A 146 -11.45 13.18 -22.13
N SER A 147 -12.39 12.83 -23.01
CA SER A 147 -13.80 13.19 -22.87
C SER A 147 -14.39 12.55 -21.62
N CYS A 148 -14.85 13.36 -20.66
CA CYS A 148 -15.34 12.89 -19.36
C CYS A 148 -16.51 11.89 -19.48
N PRO A 149 -16.38 10.65 -18.99
CA PRO A 149 -17.51 10.01 -18.33
C PRO A 149 -17.69 10.68 -16.95
N THR A 150 -18.90 10.59 -16.39
CA THR A 150 -19.32 11.15 -15.09
C THR A 150 -18.24 11.19 -13.99
N PRO A 151 -18.27 12.18 -13.06
CA PRO A 151 -17.29 12.31 -11.98
C PRO A 151 -17.03 10.95 -11.34
N VAL A 152 -15.75 10.59 -11.18
CA VAL A 152 -15.33 9.29 -10.63
C VAL A 152 -16.03 9.03 -9.28
N SER A 153 -16.32 10.10 -8.52
CA SER A 153 -17.08 10.10 -7.26
C SER A 153 -18.55 9.65 -7.35
N ALA A 154 -19.09 9.34 -8.53
CA ALA A 154 -20.50 8.99 -8.75
C ALA A 154 -20.72 7.60 -9.36
N ALA A 155 -19.67 6.81 -9.60
CA ALA A 155 -19.79 5.48 -10.22
C ALA A 155 -20.01 4.37 -9.18
N THR A 156 -20.84 3.37 -9.50
CA THR A 156 -21.01 2.13 -8.68
C THR A 156 -19.69 1.42 -8.37
N ALA A 157 -18.67 1.61 -9.21
CA ALA A 157 -17.29 1.18 -8.97
C ALA A 157 -16.70 1.78 -7.68
N THR A 158 -16.94 3.07 -7.39
CA THR A 158 -16.47 3.69 -6.13
C THR A 158 -17.12 3.12 -4.88
N SER A 159 -18.39 2.72 -4.95
CA SER A 159 -19.06 2.07 -3.81
C SER A 159 -18.49 0.67 -3.53
N LEU A 160 -18.16 -0.09 -4.58
CA LEU A 160 -17.51 -1.39 -4.45
C LEU A 160 -16.09 -1.26 -3.90
N GLU A 161 -15.31 -0.30 -4.39
CA GLU A 161 -13.94 -0.04 -3.92
C GLU A 161 -13.92 0.40 -2.45
N ILE A 162 -14.83 1.27 -2.05
CA ILE A 162 -15.02 1.63 -0.64
C ILE A 162 -15.36 0.38 0.18
N GLY A 163 -16.26 -0.47 -0.31
CA GLY A 163 -16.61 -1.74 0.33
C GLY A 163 -15.40 -2.67 0.49
N ILE A 164 -14.58 -2.82 -0.54
CA ILE A 164 -13.35 -3.62 -0.51
C ILE A 164 -12.35 -3.03 0.48
N ALA A 165 -12.17 -1.71 0.50
CA ALA A 165 -11.27 -1.04 1.45
C ALA A 165 -11.70 -1.33 2.89
N TRP A 166 -12.98 -1.18 3.22
CA TRP A 166 -13.51 -1.53 4.54
C TRP A 166 -13.31 -3.01 4.88
N ILE A 167 -13.54 -3.93 3.94
CA ILE A 167 -13.30 -5.37 4.14
C ILE A 167 -11.82 -5.63 4.46
N VAL A 168 -10.91 -4.96 3.75
CA VAL A 168 -9.47 -5.08 3.97
C VAL A 168 -9.07 -4.53 5.35
N GLU A 169 -9.57 -3.36 5.73
CA GLU A 169 -9.28 -2.73 7.02
C GLU A 169 -9.82 -3.56 8.19
N VAL A 170 -11.07 -4.02 8.10
CA VAL A 170 -11.68 -4.93 9.08
C VAL A 170 -10.93 -6.25 9.13
N GLY A 171 -10.50 -6.78 7.98
CA GLY A 171 -9.68 -7.99 7.90
C GLY A 171 -8.32 -7.82 8.58
N ALA A 172 -7.65 -6.68 8.40
CA ALA A 172 -6.39 -6.37 9.07
C ALA A 172 -6.58 -6.27 10.60
N LEU A 173 -7.64 -5.59 11.06
CA LEU A 173 -7.97 -5.52 12.48
C LEU A 173 -8.27 -6.92 13.05
N ALA A 174 -9.09 -7.71 12.35
CA ALA A 174 -9.41 -9.07 12.75
C ALA A 174 -8.16 -9.96 12.84
N LEU A 175 -7.23 -9.83 11.89
CA LEU A 175 -5.95 -10.53 11.90
C LEU A 175 -5.10 -10.11 13.11
N ALA A 176 -5.00 -8.81 13.40
CA ALA A 176 -4.27 -8.30 14.55
C ALA A 176 -4.83 -8.87 15.87
N LEU A 177 -6.15 -8.84 16.05
CA LEU A 177 -6.83 -9.39 17.22
C LEU A 177 -6.65 -10.92 17.32
N ALA A 178 -6.77 -11.64 16.20
CA ALA A 178 -6.57 -13.08 16.16
C ALA A 178 -5.14 -13.48 16.57
N VAL A 179 -4.14 -12.71 16.15
CA VAL A 179 -2.74 -12.89 16.58
C VAL A 179 -2.58 -12.56 18.07
N ALA A 180 -3.14 -11.43 18.51
CA ALA A 180 -3.07 -10.94 19.89
C ALA A 180 -3.63 -11.95 20.91
N PHE A 181 -4.79 -12.54 20.59
CA PHE A 181 -5.49 -13.49 21.47
C PHE A 181 -5.21 -14.96 21.14
N ALA A 182 -4.22 -15.24 20.29
CA ALA A 182 -3.82 -16.59 19.90
C ALA A 182 -4.98 -17.48 19.40
N TYR A 183 -5.91 -16.87 18.64
CA TYR A 183 -7.06 -17.56 18.07
C TYR A 183 -6.62 -18.77 17.25
N GLU A 184 -7.12 -19.96 17.60
CA GLU A 184 -6.51 -21.22 17.18
C GLU A 184 -6.47 -21.42 15.66
N PRO A 185 -7.55 -21.14 14.89
CA PRO A 185 -7.51 -21.23 13.43
C PRO A 185 -6.45 -20.32 12.80
N ALA A 186 -6.37 -19.06 13.25
CA ALA A 186 -5.37 -18.11 12.77
C ALA A 186 -3.95 -18.56 13.13
N ARG A 187 -3.74 -19.04 14.36
CA ARG A 187 -2.45 -19.59 14.80
C ARG A 187 -2.00 -20.77 13.94
N ARG A 188 -2.90 -21.70 13.63
CA ARG A 188 -2.60 -22.86 12.76
C ARG A 188 -2.24 -22.40 11.34
N LEU A 189 -2.96 -21.42 10.79
CA LEU A 189 -2.66 -20.85 9.48
C LEU A 189 -1.28 -20.18 9.46
N LEU A 190 -1.02 -19.28 10.42
CA LEU A 190 0.25 -18.55 10.55
C LEU A 190 1.44 -19.50 10.74
N ALA A 191 1.26 -20.59 11.50
CA ALA A 191 2.27 -21.63 11.64
C ALA A 191 2.54 -22.37 10.33
N ARG A 192 1.50 -22.71 9.56
CA ARG A 192 1.65 -23.34 8.24
C ARG A 192 2.45 -22.46 7.27
N ILE A 193 2.20 -21.15 7.27
CA ILE A 193 2.93 -20.21 6.40
C ILE A 193 4.28 -19.75 6.98
N GLY A 194 4.60 -20.13 8.22
CA GLY A 194 5.91 -19.91 8.83
C GLY A 194 6.08 -18.58 9.56
N VAL A 195 4.99 -17.89 9.90
CA VAL A 195 5.02 -16.59 10.62
C VAL A 195 5.12 -16.75 12.15
N ILE A 196 4.60 -17.86 12.72
CA ILE A 196 4.67 -18.17 14.16
C ILE A 196 5.12 -19.62 14.33
#